data_AF-A0A2X3JSP3-F1
#
_entry.id   AF-A0A2X3JSP3-F1
#
_cell.length_a   1.000
_cell.length_b   1.000
_cell.length_c   1.000
_cell.angle_alpha   90.00
_cell.angle_beta   90.00
_cell.angle_gamma   90.00
#
_symmetry.space_group_name_H-M   'P 1'
#
loop_
_entity.id
_entity.type
_entity.pdbx_description
1 polymer ?
#
loop_
_entity_poly.entity_id
_entity_poly.type
_entity_poly.pdbx_seq_one_letter_code
_entity_poly.pdbx_strand_id
1 'polypeptide(L)'
;MLKTYEFINELGDKKNNVVPIGPLHVTSDEPGHFRLFVDGENIIDADYRLFYVHRGMEKLAETRMGYNEVTFLSDRVCGICGFAHSTAYTTSVENAMGIQVPETCADDPRHSAGRWNACTRICSTSVSPATLPALTPALCSSFRVRETSMKMAEILTGARKTYGLNLNSADSSRSVER
;
A
#
# COMPACT_ATOMS: atom_id res chain seq x y z
N MET A 1 -8.94 -7.35 -18.64
CA MET A 1 -10.20 -8.02 -19.02
C MET A 1 -10.62 -8.84 -17.81
N LEU A 2 -11.56 -8.34 -17.01
CA LEU A 2 -12.09 -9.07 -15.85
C LEU A 2 -12.75 -10.34 -16.38
N LYS A 3 -12.08 -11.49 -16.22
CA LYS A 3 -12.66 -12.78 -16.61
C LYS A 3 -13.95 -12.94 -15.80
N THR A 4 -15.08 -12.96 -16.49
CA THR A 4 -16.39 -13.26 -15.91
C THR A 4 -16.43 -14.78 -15.70
N TYR A 5 -15.82 -15.27 -14.62
CA TYR A 5 -16.04 -16.66 -14.22
C TYR A 5 -17.45 -16.76 -13.61
N GLU A 6 -18.16 -17.84 -13.92
CA GLU A 6 -19.42 -18.14 -13.26
C GLU A 6 -19.18 -18.35 -11.77
N PHE A 7 -20.03 -17.73 -10.96
CA PHE A 7 -19.94 -17.81 -9.52
C PHE A 7 -20.15 -19.26 -9.07
N ILE A 8 -19.21 -19.78 -8.29
CA ILE A 8 -19.26 -21.16 -7.79
C ILE A 8 -20.03 -21.12 -6.46
N ASN A 9 -21.25 -21.64 -6.45
CA ASN A 9 -22.02 -21.84 -5.22
C ASN A 9 -21.92 -23.33 -4.85
N GLU A 10 -21.05 -23.68 -3.89
CA GLU A 10 -20.85 -25.08 -3.50
C GLU A 10 -22.04 -25.66 -2.69
N LEU A 11 -22.94 -24.82 -2.14
CA LEU A 11 -24.01 -25.25 -1.22
C LEU A 11 -25.43 -25.32 -1.80
N GLY A 12 -25.64 -24.95 -3.07
CA GLY A 12 -26.92 -25.10 -3.76
C GLY A 12 -27.99 -24.04 -3.42
N ASP A 13 -28.86 -23.76 -4.39
CA ASP A 13 -29.65 -22.52 -4.50
C ASP A 13 -30.86 -22.34 -3.56
N LYS A 14 -31.16 -23.25 -2.62
CA LYS A 14 -32.51 -23.28 -2.01
C LYS A 14 -32.64 -22.75 -0.57
N LYS A 15 -31.55 -22.38 0.12
CA LYS A 15 -31.64 -21.85 1.51
C LYS A 15 -30.75 -20.66 1.86
N ASN A 16 -29.81 -20.25 1.00
CA ASN A 16 -28.83 -19.23 1.38
C ASN A 16 -29.31 -17.84 0.96
N ASN A 17 -29.45 -16.93 1.94
CA ASN A 17 -29.68 -15.52 1.66
C ASN A 17 -28.38 -14.91 1.15
N VAL A 18 -28.44 -14.31 -0.03
CA VAL A 18 -27.28 -13.67 -0.64
C VAL A 18 -27.29 -12.19 -0.29
N VAL A 19 -26.24 -11.74 0.40
CA VAL A 19 -26.04 -10.32 0.73
C VAL A 19 -24.89 -9.78 -0.13
N PRO A 20 -25.19 -8.99 -1.18
CA PRO A 20 -24.15 -8.35 -1.98
C PRO A 20 -23.62 -7.12 -1.26
N ILE A 21 -22.32 -7.13 -0.97
CA ILE A 21 -21.55 -5.94 -0.59
C ILE A 21 -20.92 -5.40 -1.87
N GLY A 22 -21.47 -4.28 -2.32
CA GLY A 22 -21.09 -3.63 -3.57
C GLY A 22 -19.62 -3.18 -3.59
N PRO A 23 -19.09 -2.87 -4.79
CA PRO A 23 -17.69 -2.47 -4.97
C PRO A 23 -17.31 -1.18 -4.23
N LEU A 24 -18.30 -0.37 -3.85
CA LEU A 24 -18.14 0.79 -2.99
C LEU A 24 -19.04 0.60 -1.77
N HIS A 25 -18.44 0.17 -0.66
CA HIS A 25 -19.13 -0.01 0.60
C HIS A 25 -18.33 0.63 1.73
N VAL A 26 -19.01 1.22 2.71
CA VAL A 26 -18.41 2.08 3.75
C VAL A 26 -17.42 1.32 4.64
N THR A 27 -17.59 0.00 4.78
CA THR A 27 -16.68 -0.84 5.58
C THR A 27 -15.51 -1.41 4.77
N SER A 28 -15.47 -1.18 3.45
CA SER A 28 -14.40 -1.66 2.58
C SER A 28 -13.36 -0.58 2.36
N ASP A 29 -12.14 -0.81 2.84
CA ASP A 29 -11.00 0.12 2.67
C ASP A 29 -10.52 0.21 1.21
N GLU A 30 -10.70 -0.87 0.44
CA GLU A 30 -10.39 -0.95 -0.98
C GLU A 30 -11.63 -1.42 -1.76
N PRO A 31 -11.83 -0.98 -3.01
CA PRO A 31 -13.01 -1.36 -3.76
C PRO A 31 -12.90 -2.83 -4.16
N GLY A 32 -13.82 -3.61 -3.61
CA GLY A 32 -13.97 -5.03 -3.81
C GLY A 32 -15.44 -5.37 -3.75
N HIS A 33 -15.88 -6.30 -4.60
CA HIS A 33 -17.25 -6.78 -4.56
C HIS A 33 -17.27 -8.11 -3.81
N PHE A 34 -18.02 -8.16 -2.72
CA PHE A 34 -18.15 -9.36 -1.89
C PHE A 34 -19.58 -9.87 -1.96
N ARG A 35 -19.76 -11.15 -2.24
CA ARG A 35 -21.06 -11.82 -2.21
C ARG A 35 -21.05 -12.80 -1.05
N LEU A 36 -21.74 -12.43 0.02
CA LEU A 36 -21.84 -13.24 1.22
C LEU A 36 -23.05 -14.16 1.12
N PHE A 37 -22.84 -15.44 1.39
CA PHE A 37 -23.89 -16.45 1.56
C PHE A 37 -24.15 -16.63 3.05
N VAL A 38 -25.35 -16.28 3.48
CA VAL A 38 -25.70 -16.18 4.90
C VAL A 38 -26.87 -17.11 5.23
N ASP A 39 -26.75 -17.83 6.34
CA ASP A 39 -27.86 -18.53 7.01
C ASP A 39 -28.08 -17.90 8.40
N GLY A 40 -29.15 -17.11 8.51
CA GLY A 40 -29.42 -16.28 9.69
C GLY A 40 -28.33 -15.24 9.92
N GLU A 41 -27.53 -15.43 10.97
CA GLU A 41 -26.38 -14.58 11.33
C GLU A 41 -25.03 -15.20 10.94
N ASN A 42 -25.02 -16.47 10.49
CA ASN A 42 -23.79 -17.19 10.17
C ASN A 42 -23.43 -17.01 8.69
N ILE A 43 -22.19 -16.61 8.43
CA ILE A 43 -21.62 -16.57 7.09
C ILE A 43 -21.16 -17.99 6.74
N ILE A 44 -21.79 -18.61 5.75
CA ILE A 44 -21.43 -19.96 5.29
C ILE A 44 -20.30 -19.88 4.27
N ASP A 45 -20.41 -18.94 3.33
CA ASP A 45 -19.45 -18.78 2.24
C ASP A 45 -19.39 -17.32 1.77
N ALA A 46 -18.29 -16.93 1.13
CA ALA A 46 -18.03 -15.60 0.63
C ALA A 46 -17.24 -15.64 -0.68
N ASP A 47 -17.87 -15.25 -1.79
CA ASP A 47 -17.16 -15.02 -3.05
C ASP A 47 -16.71 -13.56 -3.12
N TYR A 48 -15.42 -13.34 -3.42
CA TYR A 48 -14.82 -12.01 -3.51
C TYR A 48 -14.28 -11.75 -4.91
N ARG A 49 -14.69 -10.63 -5.50
CA ARG A 49 -14.10 -10.06 -6.71
C ARG A 49 -13.29 -8.84 -6.33
N LEU A 50 -11.97 -8.97 -6.41
CA LEU A 50 -11.02 -7.89 -6.16
C LEU A 50 -10.53 -7.28 -7.49
N PHE A 51 -9.55 -6.38 -7.41
CA PHE A 51 -8.85 -5.78 -8.55
C PHE A 51 -9.61 -4.73 -9.37
N TYR A 52 -10.63 -4.10 -8.78
CA TYR A 52 -11.29 -2.94 -9.41
C TYR A 52 -10.36 -1.73 -9.62
N VAL A 53 -9.24 -1.63 -8.87
CA VAL A 53 -8.20 -0.58 -9.00
C VAL A 53 -6.91 -1.11 -9.61
N HIS A 54 -6.95 -2.21 -10.37
CA HIS A 54 -5.73 -2.71 -10.99
C HIS A 54 -5.22 -1.73 -12.05
N ARG A 55 -4.03 -1.16 -11.80
CA ARG A 55 -3.40 -0.11 -12.63
C ARG A 55 -2.32 -0.64 -13.57
N GLY A 56 -2.01 -1.94 -13.56
CA GLY A 56 -0.98 -2.55 -14.41
C GLY A 56 0.44 -2.00 -14.16
N MET A 57 0.74 -1.61 -12.92
CA MET A 57 2.01 -0.95 -12.55
C MET A 57 3.24 -1.80 -12.89
N GLU A 58 3.15 -3.12 -12.70
CA GLU A 58 4.23 -4.05 -13.05
C GLU A 58 4.54 -4.02 -14.55
N LYS A 59 3.50 -4.04 -15.40
CA LYS A 59 3.71 -4.00 -16.84
C LYS A 59 4.25 -2.67 -17.32
N LEU A 60 3.86 -1.58 -16.65
CA LEU A 60 4.41 -0.24 -16.91
C LEU A 60 5.90 -0.18 -16.56
N ALA A 61 6.28 -0.77 -15.43
CA ALA A 61 7.68 -0.86 -14.99
C ALA A 61 8.53 -1.62 -16.00
N GLU A 62 8.06 -2.76 -16.51
CA GLU A 62 8.80 -3.57 -17.49
C GLU A 62 9.01 -2.88 -18.85
N THR A 63 8.02 -2.11 -19.31
CA THR A 63 7.96 -1.68 -20.71
C THR A 63 8.44 -0.26 -20.96
N ARG A 64 8.34 0.62 -19.97
CA ARG A 64 8.51 2.07 -20.17
C ARG A 64 9.40 2.77 -19.15
N MET A 65 9.85 2.10 -18.09
CA MET A 65 10.59 2.74 -17.00
C MET A 65 11.98 2.16 -16.81
N GLY A 66 12.96 3.03 -16.58
CA GLY A 66 14.29 2.63 -16.12
C GLY A 66 14.29 2.26 -14.63
N TYR A 67 15.34 1.57 -14.16
CA TYR A 67 15.45 1.14 -12.76
C TYR A 67 15.26 2.28 -11.74
N ASN A 68 15.71 3.49 -12.06
CA ASN A 68 15.57 4.68 -11.22
C ASN A 68 14.16 5.28 -11.26
N GLU A 69 13.41 5.09 -12.34
CA GLU A 69 12.05 5.60 -12.46
C GLU A 69 11.05 4.72 -11.69
N VAL A 70 11.35 3.42 -11.61
CA VAL A 70 10.54 2.45 -10.88
C VAL A 70 10.53 2.74 -9.37
N THR A 71 11.57 3.38 -8.81
CA THR A 71 11.55 3.80 -7.39
C THR A 71 10.39 4.77 -7.12
N PHE A 72 10.13 5.73 -8.02
CA PHE A 72 9.00 6.65 -7.91
C PHE A 72 7.65 5.98 -8.13
N LEU A 73 7.61 4.94 -8.99
CA LEU A 73 6.41 4.14 -9.19
C LEU A 73 6.09 3.31 -7.93
N SER A 74 7.11 2.74 -7.27
CA SER A 74 6.94 1.89 -6.09
C SER A 74 6.33 2.64 -4.90
N ASP A 75 6.60 3.93 -4.76
CA ASP A 75 6.02 4.81 -3.73
C ASP A 75 4.49 4.97 -3.89
N ARG A 76 3.95 4.68 -5.08
CA ARG A 76 2.52 4.79 -5.42
C ARG A 76 1.76 3.47 -5.35
N VAL A 77 2.44 2.38 -5.00
CA VAL A 77 1.82 1.06 -4.81
C VAL A 77 0.81 1.13 -3.65
N CYS A 78 1.24 1.76 -2.54
CA CYS A 78 0.45 1.91 -1.32
C CYS A 78 0.36 3.38 -0.91
N GLY A 79 -0.85 3.93 -0.76
CA GLY A 79 -1.07 5.33 -0.38
C GLY A 79 -0.77 5.69 1.09
N ILE A 80 -0.33 4.71 1.88
CA ILE A 80 -0.01 4.82 3.31
C ILE A 80 1.47 4.53 3.57
N CYS A 81 2.02 3.54 2.85
CA CYS A 81 3.29 2.91 3.12
C CYS A 81 4.32 3.07 1.99
N GLY A 82 4.16 4.09 1.15
CA GLY A 82 5.00 4.32 -0.04
C GLY A 82 6.51 4.37 0.25
N PHE A 83 6.92 4.94 1.39
CA PHE A 83 8.33 4.95 1.80
C PHE A 83 8.91 3.54 1.99
N ALA A 84 8.12 2.62 2.57
CA ALA A 84 8.55 1.24 2.76
C ALA A 84 8.70 0.51 1.42
N HIS A 85 7.79 0.74 0.48
CA HIS A 85 7.86 0.12 -0.86
C HIS A 85 9.06 0.61 -1.66
N SER A 86 9.34 1.91 -1.64
CA SER A 86 10.51 2.45 -2.32
C SER A 86 11.82 1.96 -1.72
N THR A 87 11.89 1.86 -0.38
CA THR A 87 13.06 1.31 0.32
C THR A 87 13.25 -0.18 0.04
N ALA A 88 12.16 -0.96 0.01
CA ALA A 88 12.22 -2.38 -0.31
C ALA A 88 12.67 -2.61 -1.75
N TYR A 89 12.18 -1.79 -2.69
CA TYR A 89 12.58 -1.87 -4.09
C TYR A 89 14.07 -1.52 -4.27
N THR A 90 14.55 -0.38 -3.75
CA THR A 90 15.99 -0.02 -3.87
C THR A 90 16.89 -1.09 -3.27
N THR A 91 16.54 -1.59 -2.07
CA THR A 91 17.30 -2.65 -1.40
C THR A 91 17.33 -3.94 -2.22
N SER A 92 16.21 -4.31 -2.87
CA SER A 92 16.15 -5.50 -3.72
C SER A 92 17.04 -5.36 -4.97
N VAL A 93 17.08 -4.17 -5.57
CA VAL A 93 17.93 -3.88 -6.75
C VAL A 93 19.41 -3.89 -6.37
N GLU A 94 19.78 -3.27 -5.25
CA GLU A 94 21.15 -3.23 -4.75
C GLU A 94 21.69 -4.62 -4.40
N ASN A 95 20.86 -5.43 -3.72
CA ASN A 95 21.19 -6.83 -3.42
C ASN A 95 21.36 -7.66 -4.69
N ALA A 96 20.52 -7.45 -5.72
CA ALA A 96 20.65 -8.14 -7.00
C ALA A 96 21.92 -7.75 -7.77
N MET A 97 22.40 -6.51 -7.59
CA MET A 97 23.64 -6.01 -8.20
C MET A 97 24.90 -6.28 -7.36
N GLY A 98 24.77 -6.79 -6.14
CA GLY A 98 25.89 -7.03 -5.23
C GLY A 98 26.58 -5.76 -4.72
N ILE A 99 25.88 -4.61 -4.75
CA ILE A 99 26.43 -3.32 -4.32
C ILE A 99 26.37 -3.24 -2.79
N GLN A 100 27.53 -3.05 -2.16
CA GLN A 100 27.61 -2.75 -0.73
C GLN A 100 27.45 -1.25 -0.51
N VAL A 101 26.43 -0.88 0.26
CA VAL A 101 26.15 0.52 0.56
C VAL A 101 27.11 0.97 1.68
N PRO A 102 27.82 2.11 1.51
CA PRO A 102 28.75 2.60 2.52
C PRO A 102 28.02 3.01 3.83
N GLU A 103 28.65 2.75 4.98
CA GLU A 103 28.10 3.09 6.31
C GLU A 103 27.90 4.60 6.53
N THR A 104 28.54 5.47 5.75
CA THR A 104 28.28 6.93 5.78
C THR A 104 26.91 7.30 5.22
N CYS A 105 26.28 6.42 4.46
CA CYS A 105 24.85 6.45 4.24
C CYS A 105 24.07 5.93 5.47
N ALA A 106 24.59 5.94 6.70
CA ALA A 106 23.80 5.66 7.91
C ALA A 106 22.71 6.72 8.17
N ASP A 107 22.85 7.92 7.57
CA ASP A 107 21.79 8.92 7.44
C ASP A 107 20.77 8.59 6.33
N ASP A 108 20.90 7.41 5.72
CA ASP A 108 19.99 6.98 4.67
C ASP A 108 18.57 6.83 5.22
N PRO A 109 17.56 7.26 4.44
CA PRO A 109 16.17 6.92 4.66
C PRO A 109 15.91 5.48 5.15
N ARG A 110 16.77 4.50 4.84
CA ARG A 110 16.79 3.11 5.36
C ARG A 110 16.90 2.96 6.88
N HIS A 111 17.82 3.64 7.56
CA HIS A 111 17.95 3.52 9.02
C HIS A 111 16.84 4.30 9.75
N SER A 112 16.32 5.35 9.11
CA SER A 112 15.11 6.06 9.54
C SER A 112 13.81 5.38 9.07
N ALA A 113 13.85 4.34 8.24
CA ALA A 113 12.66 3.66 7.71
C ALA A 113 11.81 3.04 8.82
N GLY A 114 12.44 2.53 9.88
CA GLY A 114 11.74 2.10 11.09
C GLY A 114 10.95 3.23 11.77
N ARG A 115 11.47 4.47 11.74
CA ARG A 115 10.80 5.67 12.27
C ARG A 115 9.73 6.20 11.32
N TRP A 116 9.94 6.17 10.00
CA TRP A 116 8.92 6.58 9.01
C TRP A 116 7.76 5.60 8.91
N ASN A 117 8.00 4.31 9.16
CA ASN A 117 6.95 3.29 9.30
C ASN A 117 6.04 3.52 10.51
N ALA A 118 6.38 4.42 11.44
CA ALA A 118 5.47 4.83 12.50
C ALA A 118 4.20 5.48 11.91
N CYS A 119 4.33 6.26 10.84
CA CYS A 119 3.21 6.88 10.14
C CYS A 119 2.24 5.82 9.57
N THR A 120 2.80 4.76 8.98
CA THR A 120 2.05 3.60 8.48
C THR A 120 1.33 2.89 9.61
N ARG A 121 2.03 2.63 10.72
CA ARG A 121 1.48 1.91 11.89
C ARG A 121 0.36 2.70 12.57
N ILE A 122 0.53 4.02 12.73
CA ILE A 122 -0.51 4.91 13.28
C ILE A 122 -1.74 4.87 12.38
N CYS A 123 -1.54 4.88 11.05
CA CYS A 123 -2.65 4.81 10.10
C CYS A 123 -3.36 3.44 10.17
N SER A 124 -2.62 2.32 10.18
CA SER A 124 -3.23 0.98 10.24
C SER A 124 -4.02 0.76 11.54
N THR A 125 -3.47 1.17 12.69
CA THR A 125 -4.16 1.08 13.98
C THR A 125 -5.39 1.99 14.05
N SER A 126 -5.41 3.08 13.28
CA SER A 126 -6.53 4.02 13.23
C SER A 126 -7.66 3.63 12.28
N VAL A 127 -7.39 2.82 11.25
CA VAL A 127 -8.40 2.38 10.28
C VAL A 127 -9.29 1.27 10.88
N SER A 128 -8.74 0.36 11.67
CA SER A 128 -9.53 -0.67 12.36
C SER A 128 -10.70 -0.13 13.22
N PRO A 129 -10.54 0.98 13.98
CA PRO A 129 -11.66 1.61 14.67
C PRO A 129 -12.61 2.42 13.78
N ALA A 130 -12.28 2.74 12.53
CA ALA A 130 -13.15 3.52 11.65
C ALA A 130 -14.45 2.79 11.29
N THR A 131 -14.43 1.45 11.32
CA THR A 131 -15.59 0.61 11.07
C THR A 131 -16.61 0.64 12.21
N LEU A 132 -16.21 1.13 13.40
CA LEU A 132 -17.05 1.26 14.58
C LEU A 132 -17.35 2.74 14.86
N PRO A 133 -18.60 3.21 14.69
CA PRO A 133 -18.94 4.63 14.89
C PRO A 133 -18.54 5.19 16.26
N ALA A 134 -18.55 4.35 17.30
CA ALA A 134 -18.16 4.71 18.67
C ALA A 134 -16.68 5.06 18.83
N LEU A 135 -15.79 4.64 17.92
CA LEU A 135 -14.36 4.91 17.98
C LEU A 135 -13.90 6.06 17.08
N THR A 136 -14.83 6.81 16.50
CA THR A 136 -14.54 8.02 15.71
C THR A 136 -13.58 9.01 16.40
N PRO A 137 -13.65 9.25 17.73
CA PRO A 137 -12.68 10.13 18.40
C PRO A 137 -11.23 9.60 18.37
N ALA A 138 -11.05 8.27 18.41
CA ALA A 138 -9.74 7.63 18.34
C ALA A 138 -9.14 7.74 16.92
N LEU A 139 -10.00 7.62 15.89
CA LEU A 139 -9.64 7.90 14.50
C LEU A 139 -9.15 9.35 14.36
N CYS A 140 -9.96 10.34 14.77
CA CYS A 140 -9.60 11.75 14.69
C CYS A 140 -8.28 12.07 15.41
N SER A 141 -8.07 11.49 16.61
CA SER A 141 -6.83 11.70 17.39
C SER A 141 -5.62 11.12 16.67
N SER A 142 -5.77 9.93 16.08
CA SER A 142 -4.69 9.28 15.32
C SER A 142 -4.31 10.07 14.07
N PHE A 143 -5.29 10.61 13.34
CA PHE A 143 -5.05 11.47 12.18
C PHE A 143 -4.41 12.81 12.56
N ARG A 144 -4.72 13.34 13.75
CA ARG A 144 -4.05 14.53 14.29
C ARG A 144 -2.56 14.29 14.53
N VAL A 145 -2.20 13.15 15.13
CA VAL A 145 -0.79 12.76 15.33
C VAL A 145 -0.11 12.52 13.99
N ARG A 146 -0.82 11.90 13.04
CA ARG A 146 -0.31 11.65 11.69
C ARG A 146 0.02 12.94 10.94
N GLU A 147 -0.78 13.99 11.09
CA GLU A 147 -0.54 15.28 10.44
C GLU A 147 0.84 15.85 10.81
N THR A 148 1.26 15.72 12.07
CA THR A 148 2.59 16.16 12.51
C THR A 148 3.71 15.44 11.75
N SER A 149 3.58 14.14 11.52
CA SER A 149 4.56 13.38 10.75
C SER A 149 4.55 13.73 9.26
N MET A 150 3.37 13.97 8.67
CA MET A 150 3.29 14.45 7.28
C MET A 150 3.87 15.86 7.11
N LYS A 151 3.76 16.72 8.13
CA LYS A 151 4.39 18.05 8.17
C LYS A 151 5.92 17.94 8.17
N MET A 152 6.49 17.00 8.91
CA MET A 152 7.93 16.73 8.88
C MET A 152 8.38 16.24 7.50
N ALA A 153 7.59 15.37 6.86
CA ALA A 153 7.91 14.90 5.51
C ALA A 153 7.82 16.01 4.45
N GLU A 154 6.88 16.95 4.59
CA GLU A 154 6.75 18.15 3.74
C GLU A 154 8.01 19.03 3.83
N ILE A 155 8.57 19.20 5.03
CA ILE A 155 9.79 19.99 5.23
C ILE A 155 11.01 19.32 4.57
N LEU A 156 11.09 17.99 4.61
CA LEU A 156 12.23 17.25 4.09
C LEU A 156 12.20 17.07 2.56
N THR A 157 11.02 16.79 2.01
CA THR A 157 10.87 16.35 0.61
C THR A 157 10.11 17.34 -0.27
N GLY A 158 9.51 18.36 0.34
CA GLY A 158 8.53 19.24 -0.31
C GLY A 158 7.17 18.58 -0.52
N ALA A 159 7.03 17.27 -0.31
CA ALA A 159 5.79 16.52 -0.49
C ALA A 159 5.29 15.91 0.82
N ARG A 160 3.97 15.93 1.03
CA ARG A 160 3.34 15.32 2.22
C ARG A 160 3.23 13.80 2.11
N LYS A 161 3.03 13.33 0.89
CA LYS A 161 2.98 11.94 0.46
C LYS A 161 3.68 11.84 -0.88
N THR A 162 4.17 10.66 -1.21
CA THR A 162 5.11 10.41 -2.32
C THR A 162 6.39 11.22 -2.15
N TYR A 163 7.37 10.61 -1.50
CA TYR A 163 8.57 11.26 -0.97
C TYR A 163 9.67 11.40 -2.02
N GLY A 164 9.74 10.48 -2.99
CA GLY A 164 10.71 10.56 -4.09
C GLY A 164 12.19 10.65 -3.67
N LEU A 165 12.50 10.25 -2.43
CA LEU A 165 13.84 10.37 -1.83
C LEU A 165 14.79 9.24 -2.23
N ASN A 166 14.24 8.06 -2.51
CA ASN A 166 15.02 6.84 -2.66
C ASN A 166 15.48 6.68 -4.12
N LEU A 167 16.79 6.82 -4.32
CA LEU A 167 17.47 6.58 -5.59
C LEU A 167 18.35 5.33 -5.46
N ASN A 168 18.53 4.59 -6.55
CA ASN A 168 19.39 3.41 -6.54
C ASN A 168 20.87 3.81 -6.53
N SER A 169 21.67 3.18 -5.67
CA SER A 169 23.11 3.43 -5.58
C SER A 169 23.92 3.00 -6.81
N ALA A 170 23.30 2.29 -7.76
CA ALA A 170 23.93 1.84 -8.99
C ALA A 170 24.40 2.99 -9.91
N ASP A 171 23.77 4.15 -9.85
CA ASP A 171 24.10 5.31 -10.72
C ASP A 171 24.92 6.39 -9.98
N SER A 172 24.87 6.42 -8.65
CA SER A 172 25.69 7.34 -7.84
C SER A 172 27.18 6.99 -7.91
N SER A 173 27.52 5.70 -8.07
CA SER A 173 28.90 5.27 -8.33
C SER A 173 29.47 5.79 -9.67
N ARG A 174 28.61 6.01 -10.68
CA ARG A 174 29.00 6.58 -11.98
C ARG A 174 29.16 8.09 -12.00
N SER A 175 28.56 8.79 -11.04
CA SER A 175 28.60 10.26 -10.96
C SER A 175 29.75 10.79 -10.10
N VAL A 176 30.41 9.92 -9.32
CA VAL A 176 31.65 10.25 -8.58
C VAL A 176 32.90 10.08 -9.47
N GLU A 177 32.80 9.37 -10.59
CA GLU A 177 33.88 9.21 -11.59
C GLU A 177 33.91 10.29 -12.69
N ARG A 178 33.12 11.38 -12.57
CA ARG A 178 33.16 12.54 -13.48
C ARG A 178 33.59 13.82 -12.79
#